data_AF-R6ZZV6-F1
#
_entry.id   AF-R6ZZV6-F1
#
_cell.length_a   1.000
_cell.length_b   1.000
_cell.length_c   1.000
_cell.angle_alpha   90.00
_cell.angle_beta   90.00
_cell.angle_gamma   90.00
#
_symmetry.space_group_name_H-M   'P 1'
#
loop_
_entity.id
_entity.type
_entity.pdbx_description
1 polymer ?
#
loop_
_entity_poly.entity_id
_entity_poly.type
_entity_poly.pdbx_seq_one_letter_code
_entity_poly.pdbx_strand_id
1 'polypeptide(L)'
;MLPGFSTSCTAQTETASSTTYSCVEVPKSINFCGIDIDLTRYDRRERMDRELMAFTYMHSTSLQIIKRANRYFPIVEPILREQGVPDDFKYLMVIESNVNPLARSGAGAAGLWQFMSGTARDFDLEVNHHVDERYDVEKSTVAACKYLKQAYRKFGNWETVAASYNAGQGRISQQQEKQYTDNALDLYLVEETSRYVYRILAAKLLLTDPKRFGFRLRASDLYPPIPYRTIKVTNDIDDLARFAKSQGINFSLLKSMNPWLRGSSLPNHSGKEYLIRIPDKEEMYYNPRVIYPHNPAWVVE
;
A
#
# COMPACT_ATOMS: atom_id res chain seq x y z
N MET A 1 -18.27 -65.05 34.58
CA MET A 1 -18.29 -64.54 33.19
C MET A 1 -18.79 -63.10 33.22
N LEU A 2 -17.88 -62.14 33.04
CA LEU A 2 -18.19 -60.71 32.89
C LEU A 2 -17.99 -60.36 31.41
N PRO A 3 -18.91 -59.63 30.76
CA PRO A 3 -18.79 -59.28 29.35
C PRO A 3 -17.73 -58.19 29.16
N GLY A 4 -16.84 -58.41 28.19
CA GLY A 4 -15.80 -57.46 27.80
C GLY A 4 -16.39 -56.24 27.11
N PHE A 5 -16.04 -55.05 27.59
CA PHE A 5 -16.23 -53.80 26.85
C PHE A 5 -15.19 -53.74 25.73
N SER A 6 -15.63 -53.93 24.49
CA SER A 6 -14.85 -53.62 23.29
C SER A 6 -15.07 -52.16 22.94
N THR A 7 -14.11 -51.31 23.32
CA THR A 7 -14.08 -49.91 22.89
C THR A 7 -13.55 -49.86 21.46
N SER A 8 -14.45 -49.90 20.47
CA SER A 8 -14.09 -49.62 19.09
C SER A 8 -13.82 -48.13 18.94
N CYS A 9 -12.54 -47.77 19.01
CA CYS A 9 -12.08 -46.43 18.67
C CYS A 9 -12.05 -46.34 17.14
N THR A 10 -13.14 -45.87 16.53
CA THR A 10 -13.13 -45.48 15.12
C THR A 10 -12.30 -44.20 15.00
N ALA A 11 -11.03 -44.36 14.68
CA ALA A 11 -10.18 -43.26 14.25
C ALA A 11 -10.81 -42.64 12.99
N GLN A 12 -11.45 -41.48 13.14
CA GLN A 12 -11.79 -40.64 12.01
C GLN A 12 -10.47 -40.30 11.33
N THR A 13 -10.31 -40.81 10.11
CA THR A 13 -9.21 -40.43 9.24
C THR A 13 -9.52 -39.02 8.76
N GLU A 14 -9.12 -38.02 9.55
CA GLU A 14 -8.94 -36.67 9.04
C GLU A 14 -7.91 -36.80 7.92
N THR A 15 -8.37 -36.73 6.68
CA THR A 15 -7.51 -36.54 5.52
C THR A 15 -6.90 -35.16 5.70
N ALA A 16 -5.71 -35.11 6.30
CA ALA A 16 -4.88 -33.93 6.30
C ALA A 16 -4.67 -33.53 4.84
N SER A 17 -5.44 -32.54 4.38
CA SER A 17 -5.26 -31.89 3.09
C SER A 17 -3.85 -31.33 3.08
N SER A 18 -2.93 -32.06 2.44
CA SER A 18 -1.54 -31.61 2.28
C SER A 18 -1.53 -30.23 1.62
N THR A 19 -0.79 -29.27 2.18
CA THR A 19 -0.56 -27.98 1.55
C THR A 19 0.01 -28.21 0.15
N THR A 20 -0.77 -27.89 -0.88
CA THR A 20 -0.36 -28.00 -2.27
C THR A 20 0.21 -26.66 -2.72
N TYR A 21 1.46 -26.68 -3.17
CA TYR A 21 2.14 -25.50 -3.74
C TYR A 21 1.94 -25.53 -5.27
N SER A 22 1.50 -24.42 -5.85
CA SER A 22 1.30 -24.25 -7.30
C SER A 22 1.79 -22.89 -7.80
N CYS A 23 2.21 -22.81 -9.06
CA CYS A 23 2.53 -21.54 -9.69
C CYS A 23 1.25 -20.85 -10.15
N VAL A 24 1.16 -19.53 -9.93
CA VAL A 24 0.12 -18.72 -10.57
C VAL A 24 0.52 -18.55 -12.04
N GLU A 25 -0.39 -18.86 -12.96
CA GLU A 25 -0.11 -18.73 -14.40
C GLU A 25 0.28 -17.27 -14.74
N VAL A 26 1.38 -17.09 -15.47
CA VAL A 26 1.75 -15.77 -16.02
C VAL A 26 0.84 -15.48 -17.22
N PRO A 27 0.03 -14.41 -17.21
CA PRO A 27 -0.80 -14.08 -18.36
C PRO A 27 0.06 -13.64 -19.55
N LYS A 28 -0.45 -13.81 -20.78
CA LYS A 28 0.27 -13.39 -22.01
C LYS A 28 0.48 -11.88 -22.08
N SER A 29 -0.44 -11.10 -21.53
CA SER A 29 -0.36 -9.65 -21.42
C SER A 29 -1.03 -9.16 -20.15
N ILE A 30 -0.75 -7.91 -19.78
CA ILE A 30 -1.43 -7.22 -18.69
C ILE A 30 -1.65 -5.76 -19.03
N ASN A 31 -2.85 -5.25 -18.76
CA ASN A 31 -3.14 -3.83 -18.89
C ASN A 31 -2.51 -3.04 -17.74
N PHE A 32 -1.79 -1.97 -18.04
CA PHE A 32 -1.23 -1.04 -17.06
C PHE A 32 -1.40 0.39 -17.55
N CYS A 33 -2.12 1.24 -16.82
CA CYS A 33 -2.36 2.63 -17.20
C CYS A 33 -2.95 2.82 -18.62
N GLY A 34 -3.78 1.87 -19.08
CA GLY A 34 -4.44 1.93 -20.39
C GLY A 34 -3.66 1.34 -21.57
N ILE A 35 -2.46 0.81 -21.33
CA ILE A 35 -1.66 0.10 -22.34
C ILE A 35 -1.54 -1.39 -21.99
N ASP A 36 -1.51 -2.24 -23.00
CA ASP A 36 -1.31 -3.68 -22.81
C ASP A 36 0.18 -4.02 -22.94
N ILE A 37 0.78 -4.49 -21.86
CA ILE A 37 2.16 -4.93 -21.80
C ILE A 37 2.22 -6.40 -22.19
N ASP A 38 2.94 -6.71 -23.28
CA ASP A 38 3.26 -8.09 -23.66
C ASP A 38 4.25 -8.72 -22.66
N LEU A 39 3.90 -9.92 -22.18
CA LEU A 39 4.68 -10.73 -21.25
C LEU A 39 5.12 -12.05 -21.88
N THR A 40 4.98 -12.22 -23.20
CA THR A 40 5.34 -13.48 -23.88
C THR A 40 6.83 -13.62 -24.12
N ARG A 41 7.56 -12.50 -24.25
CA ARG A 41 9.03 -12.52 -24.31
C ARG A 41 9.62 -13.09 -23.02
N TYR A 42 10.58 -14.02 -23.14
CA TYR A 42 11.04 -14.87 -22.03
C TYR A 42 11.48 -14.07 -20.79
N ASP A 43 12.22 -12.97 -20.98
CA ASP A 43 12.73 -12.11 -19.91
C ASP A 43 11.60 -11.42 -19.15
N ARG A 44 10.56 -10.96 -19.85
CA ARG A 44 9.38 -10.33 -19.23
C ARG A 44 8.53 -11.37 -18.50
N ARG A 45 8.37 -12.56 -19.10
CA ARG A 45 7.64 -13.68 -18.51
C ARG A 45 8.26 -14.14 -17.19
N GLU A 46 9.57 -14.35 -17.18
CA GLU A 46 10.30 -14.81 -16.00
C GLU A 46 10.36 -13.73 -14.90
N ARG A 47 10.49 -12.45 -15.28
CA ARG A 47 10.39 -11.33 -14.32
C ARG A 47 9.01 -11.25 -13.68
N MET A 48 7.95 -11.45 -14.46
CA MET A 48 6.58 -11.47 -13.94
C MET A 48 6.34 -12.68 -13.03
N ASP A 49 6.75 -13.88 -13.47
CA ASP A 49 6.61 -15.14 -12.72
C ASP A 49 7.23 -15.03 -11.32
N ARG A 50 8.44 -14.47 -11.25
CA ARG A 50 9.13 -14.24 -9.98
C ARG A 50 8.31 -13.41 -8.99
N GLU A 51 7.69 -12.33 -9.43
CA GLU A 51 6.91 -11.47 -8.55
C GLU A 51 5.55 -12.08 -8.19
N LEU A 52 4.92 -12.82 -9.12
CA LEU A 52 3.73 -13.60 -8.81
C LEU A 52 4.00 -14.63 -7.71
N MET A 53 5.10 -15.38 -7.83
CA MET A 53 5.53 -16.35 -6.82
C MET A 53 5.76 -15.67 -5.45
N ALA A 54 6.39 -14.49 -5.42
CA ALA A 54 6.61 -13.75 -4.19
C ALA A 54 5.28 -13.39 -3.50
N PHE A 55 4.31 -12.85 -4.24
CA PHE A 55 2.99 -12.51 -3.69
C PHE A 55 2.16 -13.74 -3.30
N THR A 56 2.33 -14.88 -3.96
CA THR A 56 1.66 -16.13 -3.56
C THR A 56 2.20 -16.63 -2.22
N TYR A 57 3.52 -16.71 -2.06
CA TYR A 57 4.12 -17.44 -0.93
C TYR A 57 4.54 -16.58 0.27
N MET A 58 4.50 -15.26 0.16
CA MET A 58 4.61 -14.35 1.31
C MET A 58 3.25 -14.11 1.97
N HIS A 59 2.55 -15.19 2.32
CA HIS A 59 1.12 -15.18 2.68
C HIS A 59 0.73 -14.12 3.72
N SER A 60 1.50 -13.97 4.80
CA SER A 60 1.21 -13.00 5.86
C SER A 60 1.25 -11.56 5.34
N THR A 61 2.19 -11.26 4.45
CA THR A 61 2.34 -9.94 3.83
C THR A 61 1.21 -9.68 2.85
N SER A 62 0.90 -10.64 1.98
CA SER A 62 -0.20 -10.51 1.01
C SER A 62 -1.57 -10.35 1.69
N LEU A 63 -1.84 -11.12 2.74
CA LEU A 63 -3.05 -10.95 3.55
C LEU A 63 -3.10 -9.55 4.19
N GLN A 64 -2.00 -9.06 4.76
CA GLN A 64 -1.95 -7.72 5.34
C GLN A 64 -2.15 -6.62 4.29
N ILE A 65 -1.60 -6.78 3.09
CA ILE A 65 -1.82 -5.88 1.95
C ILE A 65 -3.30 -5.79 1.62
N ILE A 66 -3.97 -6.94 1.42
CA ILE A 66 -5.41 -6.97 1.06
C ILE A 66 -6.25 -6.30 2.14
N LYS A 67 -5.98 -6.61 3.42
CA LYS A 67 -6.71 -6.03 4.56
C LYS A 67 -6.55 -4.51 4.61
N ARG A 68 -5.33 -3.99 4.43
CA ARG A 68 -5.03 -2.55 4.48
C ARG A 68 -5.50 -1.80 3.22
N ALA A 69 -5.45 -2.43 2.05
CA ALA A 69 -5.99 -1.88 0.82
C ALA A 69 -7.46 -1.48 1.01
N ASN A 70 -8.26 -2.31 1.71
CA ASN A 70 -9.63 -1.99 2.08
C ASN A 70 -9.82 -0.71 2.91
N ARG A 71 -8.82 -0.35 3.71
CA ARG A 71 -8.85 0.89 4.50
C ARG A 71 -8.41 2.11 3.70
N TYR A 72 -7.36 1.99 2.89
CA TYR A 72 -6.67 3.15 2.33
C TYR A 72 -6.96 3.41 0.85
N PHE A 73 -7.30 2.39 0.05
CA PHE A 73 -7.67 2.61 -1.35
C PHE A 73 -8.87 3.54 -1.52
N PRO A 74 -9.97 3.44 -0.72
CA PRO A 74 -11.08 4.39 -0.81
C PRO A 74 -10.67 5.87 -0.62
N ILE A 75 -9.56 6.13 0.06
CA ILE A 75 -9.02 7.48 0.30
C ILE A 75 -8.15 7.93 -0.89
N VAL A 76 -7.34 7.02 -1.42
CA VAL A 76 -6.32 7.32 -2.44
C VAL A 76 -6.90 7.41 -3.85
N GLU A 77 -7.81 6.51 -4.23
CA GLU A 77 -8.35 6.42 -5.59
C GLU A 77 -9.05 7.71 -6.05
N PRO A 78 -9.88 8.39 -5.21
CA PRO A 78 -10.46 9.68 -5.59
C PRO A 78 -9.40 10.76 -5.83
N ILE A 79 -8.32 10.79 -5.04
CA ILE A 79 -7.24 11.77 -5.19
C ILE A 79 -6.48 11.51 -6.50
N LEU A 80 -6.14 10.26 -6.81
CA LEU A 80 -5.50 9.92 -8.09
C LEU A 80 -6.34 10.39 -9.28
N ARG A 81 -7.66 10.10 -9.22
CA ARG A 81 -8.62 10.51 -10.25
C ARG A 81 -8.69 12.03 -10.40
N GLU A 82 -8.82 12.77 -9.30
CA GLU A 82 -8.86 14.23 -9.29
C GLU A 82 -7.57 14.85 -9.84
N GLN A 83 -6.42 14.25 -9.54
CA GLN A 83 -5.11 14.72 -10.00
C GLN A 83 -4.79 14.33 -11.46
N GLY A 84 -5.60 13.47 -12.08
CA GLY A 84 -5.39 12.95 -13.43
C GLY A 84 -4.28 11.91 -13.52
N VAL A 85 -4.04 11.16 -12.45
CA VAL A 85 -3.07 10.06 -12.40
C VAL A 85 -3.82 8.73 -12.56
N PRO A 86 -3.34 7.79 -13.40
CA PRO A 86 -3.98 6.49 -13.54
C PRO A 86 -4.12 5.74 -12.21
N ASP A 87 -5.27 5.10 -12.02
CA ASP A 87 -5.59 4.38 -10.77
C ASP A 87 -4.57 3.28 -10.43
N ASP A 88 -3.95 2.68 -11.46
CA ASP A 88 -2.91 1.66 -11.31
C ASP A 88 -1.70 2.13 -10.47
N PHE A 89 -1.45 3.44 -10.34
CA PHE A 89 -0.38 3.94 -9.49
C PHE A 89 -0.61 3.72 -7.98
N LYS A 90 -1.83 3.39 -7.55
CA LYS A 90 -2.07 2.96 -6.15
C LYS A 90 -1.26 1.71 -5.79
N TYR A 91 -0.93 0.87 -6.77
CA TYR A 91 -0.13 -0.34 -6.55
C TYR A 91 1.35 -0.03 -6.22
N LEU A 92 1.84 1.19 -6.45
CA LEU A 92 3.14 1.63 -5.90
C LEU A 92 3.14 1.50 -4.36
N MET A 93 2.06 1.95 -3.70
CA MET A 93 1.96 1.89 -2.24
C MET A 93 2.05 0.45 -1.71
N VAL A 94 1.61 -0.52 -2.51
CA VAL A 94 1.69 -1.95 -2.16
C VAL A 94 3.15 -2.38 -2.09
N ILE A 95 3.93 -2.06 -3.12
CA ILE A 95 5.33 -2.52 -3.22
C ILE A 95 6.30 -1.67 -2.38
N GLU A 96 5.93 -0.43 -2.08
CA GLU A 96 6.71 0.51 -1.26
C GLU A 96 6.50 0.28 0.23
N SER A 97 5.25 0.11 0.68
CA SER A 97 4.94 0.13 2.11
C SER A 97 4.10 -1.05 2.60
N ASN A 98 3.69 -1.97 1.72
CA ASN A 98 2.63 -2.94 2.01
C ASN A 98 1.34 -2.25 2.50
N VAL A 99 1.03 -1.09 1.90
CA VAL A 99 -0.10 -0.21 2.26
C VAL A 99 -0.07 0.18 3.75
N ASN A 100 1.13 0.35 4.33
CA ASN A 100 1.31 0.74 5.72
C ASN A 100 1.66 2.23 5.81
N PRO A 101 0.78 3.10 6.33
CA PRO A 101 1.11 4.52 6.45
C PRO A 101 2.22 4.77 7.46
N LEU A 102 2.52 3.81 8.36
CA LEU A 102 3.61 3.92 9.33
C LEU A 102 4.96 3.39 8.81
N ALA A 103 5.03 2.93 7.56
CA ALA A 103 6.26 2.35 7.02
C ALA A 103 7.42 3.35 7.06
N ARG A 104 8.61 2.85 7.42
CA ARG A 104 9.87 3.59 7.33
C ARG A 104 10.98 2.63 6.90
N SER A 105 11.66 2.95 5.80
CA SER A 105 12.80 2.16 5.34
C SER A 105 14.06 2.45 6.16
N GLY A 106 15.06 1.56 6.08
CA GLY A 106 16.38 1.78 6.67
C GLY A 106 17.10 3.02 6.12
N ALA A 107 16.81 3.41 4.88
CA ALA A 107 17.32 4.64 4.27
C ALA A 107 16.57 5.90 4.72
N GLY A 108 15.42 5.75 5.39
CA GLY A 108 14.63 6.88 5.91
C GLY A 108 13.47 7.34 5.02
N ALA A 109 13.14 6.59 3.97
CA ALA A 109 11.88 6.75 3.24
C ALA A 109 10.69 6.46 4.17
N ALA A 110 9.58 7.18 4.04
CA ALA A 110 8.47 7.09 4.99
C ALA A 110 7.08 7.18 4.34
N GLY A 111 6.09 6.60 5.02
CA GLY A 111 4.68 6.66 4.62
C GLY A 111 4.30 5.63 3.56
N LEU A 112 3.05 5.76 3.07
CA LEU A 112 2.51 4.89 2.02
C LEU A 112 3.33 4.92 0.74
N TRP A 113 3.80 6.12 0.40
CA TRP A 113 4.52 6.43 -0.84
C TRP A 113 6.05 6.37 -0.70
N GLN A 114 6.56 6.04 0.50
CA GLN A 114 7.99 5.94 0.81
C GLN A 114 8.80 7.15 0.32
N PHE A 115 8.35 8.36 0.63
CA PHE A 115 9.11 9.56 0.29
C PHE A 115 10.36 9.70 1.16
N MET A 116 11.49 10.02 0.53
CA MET A 116 12.66 10.57 1.21
C MET A 116 12.35 11.97 1.73
N SER A 117 12.96 12.38 2.84
CA SER A 117 12.65 13.68 3.49
C SER A 117 12.98 14.90 2.62
N GLY A 118 14.03 14.83 1.80
CA GLY A 118 14.35 15.86 0.81
C GLY A 118 13.25 15.97 -0.24
N THR A 119 12.97 14.86 -0.93
CA THR A 119 11.94 14.79 -1.96
C THR A 119 10.56 15.18 -1.44
N ALA A 120 10.18 14.76 -0.23
CA ALA A 120 8.92 15.17 0.38
C ALA A 120 8.77 16.70 0.45
N ARG A 121 9.83 17.39 0.87
CA ARG A 121 9.86 18.87 0.94
C ARG A 121 9.81 19.50 -0.45
N ASP A 122 10.46 18.90 -1.44
CA ASP A 122 10.40 19.35 -2.84
C ASP A 122 8.96 19.27 -3.41
N PHE A 123 8.10 18.44 -2.82
CA PHE A 123 6.69 18.28 -3.19
C PHE A 123 5.72 18.83 -2.12
N ASP A 124 6.15 19.87 -1.40
CA ASP A 124 5.37 20.67 -0.46
C ASP A 124 4.91 19.96 0.82
N LEU A 125 5.52 18.82 1.18
CA LEU A 125 5.28 18.18 2.47
C LEU A 125 6.16 18.78 3.57
N GLU A 126 5.55 19.07 4.71
CA GLU A 126 6.28 19.44 5.91
C GLU A 126 6.93 18.21 6.55
N VAL A 127 8.24 18.31 6.79
CA VAL A 127 9.03 17.26 7.45
C VAL A 127 9.99 17.90 8.47
N ASN A 128 9.67 17.73 9.75
CA ASN A 128 10.46 18.16 10.90
C ASN A 128 10.25 17.22 12.11
N HIS A 129 10.76 17.60 13.28
CA HIS A 129 10.70 16.77 14.49
C HIS A 129 9.28 16.56 15.03
N HIS A 130 8.37 17.51 14.83
CA HIS A 130 7.00 17.48 15.36
C HIS A 130 5.97 17.04 14.33
N VAL A 131 6.22 17.35 13.05
CA VAL A 131 5.32 17.12 11.91
C VAL A 131 6.09 16.40 10.80
N ASP A 132 5.54 15.29 10.31
CA ASP A 132 6.06 14.60 9.13
C ASP A 132 4.89 14.16 8.24
N GLU A 133 4.53 15.02 7.30
CA GLU A 133 3.37 14.86 6.41
C GLU A 133 3.58 13.73 5.38
N ARG A 134 4.75 13.08 5.34
CA ARG A 134 4.91 11.81 4.61
C ARG A 134 4.02 10.70 5.17
N TYR A 135 3.68 10.78 6.46
CA TYR A 135 2.76 9.86 7.12
C TYR A 135 1.28 10.25 6.94
N ASP A 136 0.98 11.46 6.46
CA ASP A 136 -0.39 11.89 6.15
C ASP A 136 -0.82 11.30 4.80
N VAL A 137 -1.87 10.47 4.80
CA VAL A 137 -2.28 9.68 3.62
C VAL A 137 -2.65 10.58 2.45
N GLU A 138 -3.49 11.58 2.68
CA GLU A 138 -4.03 12.47 1.65
C GLU A 138 -2.94 13.41 1.13
N LYS A 139 -2.20 14.08 2.02
CA LYS A 139 -1.13 15.01 1.61
C LYS A 139 -0.02 14.28 0.85
N SER A 140 0.44 13.13 1.36
CA SER A 140 1.47 12.34 0.67
C SER A 140 0.98 11.80 -0.67
N THR A 141 -0.30 11.48 -0.81
CA THR A 141 -0.89 11.08 -2.11
C THR A 141 -0.90 12.23 -3.11
N VAL A 142 -1.27 13.45 -2.69
CA VAL A 142 -1.18 14.63 -3.55
C VAL A 142 0.27 14.90 -3.98
N ALA A 143 1.23 14.78 -3.05
CA ALA A 143 2.66 14.91 -3.37
C ALA A 143 3.13 13.84 -4.36
N ALA A 144 2.72 12.58 -4.19
CA ALA A 144 2.99 11.50 -5.14
C ALA A 144 2.41 11.80 -6.52
N CYS A 145 1.19 12.33 -6.61
CA CYS A 145 0.61 12.74 -7.89
C CYS A 145 1.44 13.82 -8.59
N LYS A 146 1.93 14.82 -7.85
CA LYS A 146 2.82 15.86 -8.39
C LYS A 146 4.11 15.25 -8.94
N TYR A 147 4.73 14.34 -8.20
CA TYR A 147 5.93 13.60 -8.64
C TYR A 147 5.66 12.82 -9.94
N LEU A 148 4.60 12.01 -9.96
CA LEU A 148 4.25 11.16 -11.10
C LEU A 148 3.96 11.99 -12.36
N LYS A 149 3.26 13.13 -12.22
CA LYS A 149 3.00 14.05 -13.34
C LYS A 149 4.25 14.76 -13.83
N GLN A 150 5.21 15.06 -12.95
CA GLN A 150 6.50 15.60 -13.35
C GLN A 150 7.28 14.55 -14.17
N ALA A 151 7.34 13.32 -13.67
CA ALA A 151 7.99 12.21 -14.39
C ALA A 151 7.30 11.93 -15.74
N TYR A 152 5.96 11.95 -15.80
CA TYR A 152 5.23 11.72 -17.05
C TYR A 152 5.49 12.80 -18.09
N ARG A 153 5.56 14.08 -17.67
CA ARG A 153 5.97 15.18 -18.56
C ARG A 153 7.37 14.98 -19.14
N LYS A 154 8.25 14.27 -18.43
CA LYS A 154 9.61 13.96 -18.89
C LYS A 154 9.66 12.76 -19.84
N PHE A 155 8.97 11.68 -19.52
CA PHE A 155 9.13 10.39 -20.21
C PHE A 155 8.02 10.05 -21.20
N GLY A 156 6.82 10.63 -21.07
CA GLY A 156 5.69 10.40 -21.97
C GLY A 156 5.02 9.02 -21.89
N ASN A 157 5.53 8.09 -21.07
CA ASN A 157 4.96 6.75 -20.88
C ASN A 157 5.00 6.32 -19.41
N TRP A 158 4.02 5.52 -18.97
CA TRP A 158 3.79 5.25 -17.56
C TRP A 158 4.70 4.17 -16.98
N GLU A 159 5.20 3.25 -17.80
CA GLU A 159 6.14 2.20 -17.39
C GLU A 159 7.49 2.81 -16.99
N THR A 160 7.99 3.76 -17.79
CA THR A 160 9.21 4.50 -17.45
C THR A 160 8.99 5.42 -16.26
N VAL A 161 7.81 6.02 -16.10
CA VAL A 161 7.45 6.77 -14.86
C VAL A 161 7.54 5.87 -13.64
N ALA A 162 6.93 4.69 -13.68
CA ALA A 162 6.96 3.73 -12.60
C ALA A 162 8.40 3.29 -12.26
N ALA A 163 9.20 2.92 -13.26
CA ALA A 163 10.61 2.57 -13.05
C ALA A 163 11.41 3.73 -12.44
N SER A 164 11.12 4.97 -12.86
CA SER A 164 11.81 6.16 -12.34
C SER A 164 11.48 6.49 -10.90
N TYR A 165 10.35 6.02 -10.38
CA TYR A 165 9.97 6.21 -8.97
C TYR A 165 10.98 5.52 -8.03
N ASN A 166 11.45 4.32 -8.39
CA ASN A 166 12.49 3.59 -7.65
C ASN A 166 13.91 4.09 -7.94
N ALA A 167 14.27 4.16 -9.22
CA ALA A 167 15.65 4.44 -9.62
C ALA A 167 16.03 5.93 -9.57
N GLY A 168 15.03 6.82 -9.55
CA GLY A 168 15.18 8.24 -9.78
C GLY A 168 15.19 8.59 -11.28
N GLN A 169 14.57 9.72 -11.63
CA GLN A 169 14.43 10.19 -13.00
C GLN A 169 15.77 10.46 -13.71
N GLY A 170 16.82 10.84 -12.98
CA GLY A 170 18.16 11.07 -13.54
C GLY A 170 18.83 9.77 -13.98
N ARG A 171 18.74 8.72 -13.15
CA ARG A 171 19.31 7.41 -13.46
C ARG A 171 18.61 6.77 -14.65
N ILE A 172 17.28 6.83 -14.71
CA ILE A 172 16.52 6.32 -15.85
C ILE A 172 16.90 7.05 -17.14
N SER A 173 16.94 8.38 -17.15
CA SER A 173 17.37 9.13 -18.35
C SER A 173 18.77 8.76 -18.82
N GLN A 174 19.73 8.62 -17.90
CA GLN A 174 21.09 8.20 -18.25
C GLN A 174 21.11 6.81 -18.90
N GLN A 175 20.29 5.87 -18.40
CA GLN A 175 20.23 4.52 -18.97
C GLN A 175 19.52 4.48 -20.32
N GLN A 176 18.47 5.30 -20.52
CA GLN A 176 17.83 5.46 -21.81
C GLN A 176 18.82 5.95 -22.87
N GLU A 177 19.58 7.00 -22.56
CA GLU A 177 20.60 7.55 -23.45
C GLU A 177 21.71 6.54 -23.74
N LYS A 178 22.23 5.88 -22.70
CA LYS A 178 23.34 4.91 -22.84
C LYS A 178 22.96 3.68 -23.66
N GLN A 179 21.71 3.24 -23.59
CA GLN A 179 21.24 1.98 -24.19
C GLN A 179 20.41 2.19 -25.46
N TYR A 180 20.15 3.44 -25.85
CA TYR A 180 19.30 3.79 -26.99
C TYR A 180 17.90 3.18 -26.90
N THR A 181 17.32 3.18 -25.69
CA THR A 181 16.05 2.52 -25.38
C THR A 181 15.17 3.44 -24.56
N ASP A 182 13.95 3.73 -25.04
CA ASP A 182 13.03 4.64 -24.36
C ASP A 182 12.17 3.95 -23.29
N ASN A 183 11.71 2.73 -23.52
CA ASN A 183 10.85 2.03 -22.57
C ASN A 183 11.68 1.36 -21.47
N ALA A 184 11.38 1.67 -20.21
CA ALA A 184 12.12 1.11 -19.07
C ALA A 184 12.02 -0.42 -18.95
N LEU A 185 11.00 -1.05 -19.52
CA LEU A 185 10.87 -2.52 -19.55
C LEU A 185 11.96 -3.20 -20.38
N ASP A 186 12.55 -2.46 -21.32
CA ASP A 186 13.60 -2.91 -22.23
C ASP A 186 15.00 -2.42 -21.81
N LEU A 187 15.09 -1.66 -20.73
CA LEU A 187 16.38 -1.24 -20.17
C LEU A 187 17.05 -2.37 -19.38
N TYR A 188 18.36 -2.51 -19.58
CA TYR A 188 19.22 -3.29 -18.70
C TYR A 188 19.54 -2.46 -17.45
N LEU A 189 18.76 -2.69 -16.38
CA LEU A 189 18.88 -2.00 -15.10
C LEU A 189 19.38 -2.95 -14.02
N VAL A 190 19.84 -2.38 -12.91
CA VAL A 190 20.12 -3.18 -11.71
C VAL A 190 18.87 -3.98 -11.30
N GLU A 191 19.09 -5.13 -10.66
CA GLU A 191 18.05 -6.11 -10.37
C GLU A 191 16.83 -5.50 -9.66
N GLU A 192 17.06 -4.66 -8.65
CA GLU A 192 15.98 -4.01 -7.90
C GLU A 192 15.04 -3.20 -8.82
N THR A 193 15.61 -2.35 -9.68
CA THR A 193 14.83 -1.48 -10.57
C THR A 193 14.20 -2.25 -11.73
N SER A 194 14.91 -3.22 -12.32
CA SER A 194 14.36 -4.03 -13.42
C SER A 194 13.14 -4.87 -13.00
N ARG A 195 13.05 -5.24 -11.73
CA ARG A 195 11.90 -5.93 -11.14
C ARG A 195 10.76 -4.99 -10.75
N TYR A 196 11.03 -3.71 -10.58
CA TYR A 196 10.11 -2.78 -9.93
C TYR A 196 8.75 -2.68 -10.62
N VAL A 197 8.74 -2.52 -11.96
CA VAL A 197 7.46 -2.45 -12.70
C VAL A 197 6.69 -3.77 -12.60
N TYR A 198 7.37 -4.92 -12.70
CA TYR A 198 6.73 -6.24 -12.55
C TYR A 198 6.15 -6.46 -11.15
N ARG A 199 6.76 -5.89 -10.09
CA ARG A 199 6.20 -5.92 -8.74
C ARG A 199 4.86 -5.19 -8.67
N ILE A 200 4.73 -4.06 -9.36
CA ILE A 200 3.47 -3.29 -9.46
C ILE A 200 2.42 -4.13 -10.20
N LEU A 201 2.80 -4.75 -11.32
CA LEU A 201 1.91 -5.60 -12.12
C LEU A 201 1.43 -6.82 -11.33
N ALA A 202 2.31 -7.45 -10.57
CA ALA A 202 1.96 -8.59 -9.71
C ALA A 202 1.07 -8.16 -8.54
N ALA A 203 1.34 -6.99 -7.92
CA ALA A 203 0.46 -6.41 -6.91
C ALA A 203 -0.94 -6.11 -7.46
N LYS A 204 -1.02 -5.62 -8.71
CA LYS A 204 -2.29 -5.43 -9.43
C LYS A 204 -3.04 -6.75 -9.55
N LEU A 205 -2.41 -7.81 -10.07
CA LEU A 205 -3.07 -9.11 -10.22
C LEU A 205 -3.52 -9.70 -8.88
N LEU A 206 -2.68 -9.61 -7.83
CA LEU A 206 -3.06 -10.04 -6.48
C LEU A 206 -4.33 -9.34 -6.01
N LEU A 207 -4.40 -8.01 -6.15
CA LEU A 207 -5.52 -7.22 -5.66
C LEU A 207 -6.71 -7.17 -6.63
N THR A 208 -6.56 -7.64 -7.86
CA THR A 208 -7.69 -7.88 -8.77
C THR A 208 -8.39 -9.19 -8.42
N ASP A 209 -7.64 -10.25 -8.16
CA ASP A 209 -8.20 -11.58 -7.84
C ASP A 209 -7.33 -12.34 -6.82
N PRO A 210 -7.48 -12.04 -5.51
CA PRO A 210 -6.71 -12.74 -4.47
C PRO A 210 -6.94 -14.25 -4.43
N LYS A 211 -8.12 -14.72 -4.86
CA LYS A 211 -8.47 -16.14 -4.88
C LYS A 211 -7.55 -16.94 -5.80
N ARG A 212 -7.13 -16.35 -6.92
CA ARG A 212 -6.16 -16.97 -7.85
C ARG A 212 -4.80 -17.23 -7.20
N PHE A 213 -4.47 -16.51 -6.14
CA PHE A 213 -3.25 -16.69 -5.34
C PHE A 213 -3.49 -17.58 -4.11
N GLY A 214 -4.68 -18.17 -3.97
CA GLY A 214 -5.06 -19.02 -2.84
C GLY A 214 -5.55 -18.24 -1.60
N PHE A 215 -5.66 -16.91 -1.67
CA PHE A 215 -6.16 -16.12 -0.54
C PHE A 215 -7.67 -16.09 -0.51
N ARG A 216 -8.24 -16.60 0.58
CA ARG A 216 -9.69 -16.63 0.83
C ARG A 216 -9.98 -15.88 2.12
N LEU A 217 -10.52 -14.66 2.01
CA LEU A 217 -10.86 -13.81 3.15
C LEU A 217 -12.39 -13.70 3.29
N ARG A 218 -12.85 -13.50 4.51
CA ARG A 218 -14.21 -13.03 4.80
C ARG A 218 -14.22 -11.52 4.86
N ALA A 219 -15.38 -10.90 4.68
CA ALA A 219 -15.51 -9.45 4.89
C ALA A 219 -14.96 -9.00 6.26
N SER A 220 -15.19 -9.79 7.32
CA SER A 220 -14.71 -9.49 8.67
C SER A 220 -13.19 -9.53 8.84
N ASP A 221 -12.45 -10.11 7.90
CA ASP A 221 -10.99 -10.17 7.96
C ASP A 221 -10.33 -8.86 7.49
N LEU A 222 -11.05 -8.06 6.70
CA LEU A 222 -10.59 -6.79 6.12
C LEU A 222 -10.55 -5.67 7.16
N TYR A 223 -9.68 -4.69 6.94
CA TYR A 223 -9.65 -3.49 7.77
C TYR A 223 -10.60 -2.44 7.15
N PRO A 224 -11.70 -2.06 7.84
CA PRO A 224 -12.60 -1.04 7.33
C PRO A 224 -11.94 0.34 7.46
N PRO A 225 -12.38 1.34 6.66
CA PRO A 225 -12.16 2.74 6.97
C PRO A 225 -12.57 3.04 8.41
N ILE A 226 -11.84 3.93 9.08
CA ILE A 226 -12.16 4.35 10.44
C ILE A 226 -12.89 5.69 10.31
N PRO A 227 -14.17 5.79 10.71
CA PRO A 227 -14.89 7.05 10.73
C PRO A 227 -14.28 8.01 11.75
N TYR A 228 -14.24 9.29 11.37
CA TYR A 228 -13.64 10.32 12.17
C TYR A 228 -14.28 11.68 11.90
N ARG A 229 -14.17 12.55 12.90
CA ARG A 229 -14.32 13.99 12.75
C ARG A 229 -12.97 14.67 12.67
N THR A 230 -12.93 15.83 12.05
CA THR A 230 -11.71 16.65 11.94
C THR A 230 -11.80 17.86 12.86
N ILE A 231 -10.72 18.13 13.58
CA ILE A 231 -10.52 19.35 14.36
C ILE A 231 -9.50 20.23 13.66
N LYS A 232 -9.86 21.49 13.45
CA LYS A 232 -8.95 22.53 12.97
C LYS A 232 -8.14 23.09 14.13
N VAL A 233 -6.82 23.12 13.97
CA VAL A 233 -5.88 23.64 14.97
C VAL A 233 -4.96 24.66 14.30
N THR A 234 -4.95 25.88 14.82
CA THR A 234 -4.09 26.99 14.36
C THR A 234 -3.13 27.48 15.44
N ASN A 235 -3.21 26.94 16.66
CA ASN A 235 -2.38 27.33 17.80
C ASN A 235 -1.51 26.16 18.25
N ASP A 236 -0.56 26.44 19.13
CA ASP A 236 0.30 25.45 19.75
C ASP A 236 -0.52 24.43 20.57
N ILE A 237 -0.07 23.17 20.59
CA ILE A 237 -0.52 22.15 21.54
C ILE A 237 0.70 21.66 22.33
N ASP A 238 0.83 22.10 23.58
CA ASP A 238 1.97 21.75 24.43
C ASP A 238 1.99 20.27 24.84
N ASP A 239 0.81 19.66 24.98
CA ASP A 239 0.64 18.28 25.44
C ASP A 239 -0.46 17.57 24.63
N LEU A 240 -0.02 16.79 23.63
CA LEU A 240 -0.91 16.01 22.78
C LEU A 240 -1.65 14.91 23.55
N ALA A 241 -1.11 14.41 24.67
CA ALA A 241 -1.79 13.40 25.47
C ALA A 241 -2.97 14.02 26.24
N ARG A 242 -2.79 15.22 26.78
CA ARG A 242 -3.86 16.00 27.40
C ARG A 242 -4.90 16.43 26.36
N PHE A 243 -4.46 16.85 25.17
CA PHE A 243 -5.35 17.14 24.05
C PHE A 243 -6.16 15.90 23.64
N ALA A 244 -5.53 14.74 23.46
CA ALA A 244 -6.23 13.49 23.15
C ALA A 244 -7.32 13.18 24.19
N LYS A 245 -6.96 13.28 25.48
CA LYS A 245 -7.88 13.05 26.60
C LYS A 245 -9.07 14.02 26.57
N SER A 246 -8.87 15.29 26.24
CA SER A 246 -9.97 16.27 26.12
C SER A 246 -10.91 15.96 24.95
N GLN A 247 -10.41 15.26 23.92
CA GLN A 247 -11.20 14.74 22.81
C GLN A 247 -11.85 13.38 23.07
N GLY A 248 -11.70 12.82 24.27
CA GLY A 248 -12.30 11.54 24.66
C GLY A 248 -11.56 10.30 24.13
N ILE A 249 -10.33 10.47 23.64
CA ILE A 249 -9.48 9.38 23.14
C ILE A 249 -8.17 9.30 23.92
N ASN A 250 -7.45 8.19 23.77
CA ASN A 250 -6.10 8.08 24.32
C ASN A 250 -5.03 8.57 23.32
N PHE A 251 -3.83 8.84 23.83
CA PHE A 251 -2.71 9.35 23.02
C PHE A 251 -2.30 8.37 21.89
N SER A 252 -2.36 7.06 22.14
CA SER A 252 -2.04 6.05 21.14
C SER A 252 -2.98 6.14 19.93
N LEU A 253 -4.27 6.33 20.17
CA LEU A 253 -5.28 6.46 19.14
C LEU A 253 -5.16 7.78 18.38
N LEU A 254 -4.81 8.87 19.06
CA LEU A 254 -4.51 10.14 18.39
C LEU A 254 -3.35 9.97 17.39
N LYS A 255 -2.28 9.29 17.81
CA LYS A 255 -1.08 9.06 17.00
C LYS A 255 -1.32 8.05 15.87
N SER A 256 -2.19 7.06 16.05
CA SER A 256 -2.52 6.12 14.98
C SER A 256 -3.39 6.76 13.89
N MET A 257 -4.30 7.66 14.28
CA MET A 257 -5.16 8.43 13.35
C MET A 257 -4.43 9.60 12.67
N ASN A 258 -3.38 10.12 13.31
CA ASN A 258 -2.57 11.24 12.83
C ASN A 258 -1.08 10.90 12.90
N PRO A 259 -0.61 9.91 12.13
CA PRO A 259 0.76 9.43 12.23
C PRO A 259 1.82 10.46 11.80
N TRP A 260 1.38 11.54 11.14
CA TRP A 260 2.17 12.72 10.82
C TRP A 260 2.52 13.56 12.05
N LEU A 261 1.75 13.49 13.14
CA LEU A 261 2.18 14.03 14.43
C LEU A 261 3.31 13.15 14.93
N ARG A 262 4.53 13.66 15.01
CA ARG A 262 5.74 12.92 15.42
C ARG A 262 6.12 13.16 16.88
N GLY A 263 5.96 14.40 17.36
CA GLY A 263 6.23 14.77 18.76
C GLY A 263 5.15 14.35 19.76
N SER A 264 5.35 14.74 21.02
CA SER A 264 4.35 14.76 22.11
C SER A 264 3.65 16.12 22.22
N SER A 265 4.08 17.10 21.43
CA SER A 265 3.54 18.45 21.29
C SER A 265 3.49 18.85 19.81
N LEU A 266 2.67 19.85 19.49
CA LEU A 266 2.56 20.48 18.17
C LEU A 266 2.83 21.99 18.32
N PRO A 267 4.09 22.44 18.21
CA PRO A 267 4.40 23.86 18.11
C PRO A 267 3.94 24.39 16.73
N ASN A 268 3.28 25.53 16.70
CA ASN A 268 2.65 26.13 15.54
C ASN A 268 2.66 27.67 15.59
N HIS A 269 3.84 28.24 15.85
CA HIS A 269 4.01 29.70 15.94
C HIS A 269 3.67 30.46 14.64
N SER A 270 3.63 29.77 13.50
CA SER A 270 3.25 30.36 12.20
C SER A 270 1.74 30.51 12.01
N GLY A 271 0.91 29.93 12.89
CA GLY A 271 -0.54 29.92 12.73
C GLY A 271 -1.05 29.03 11.60
N LYS A 272 -0.23 28.09 11.10
CA LYS A 272 -0.61 27.18 10.02
C LYS A 272 -1.83 26.35 10.44
N GLU A 273 -2.78 26.14 9.53
CA GLU A 273 -3.92 25.27 9.83
C GLU A 273 -3.51 23.80 9.75
N TYR A 274 -3.72 23.07 10.85
CA TYR A 274 -3.62 21.61 10.90
C TYR A 274 -5.00 20.99 11.09
N LEU A 275 -5.20 19.86 10.40
CA LEU A 275 -6.41 19.05 10.48
C LEU A 275 -6.10 17.78 11.27
N ILE A 276 -6.59 17.69 12.50
CA ILE A 276 -6.40 16.52 13.37
C ILE A 276 -7.65 15.65 13.35
N ARG A 277 -7.48 14.38 12.98
CA ARG A 277 -8.55 13.36 12.96
C ARG A 277 -8.76 12.79 14.35
N ILE A 278 -10.00 12.83 14.81
CA ILE A 278 -10.44 12.15 16.04
C ILE A 278 -11.44 11.09 15.64
N PRO A 279 -11.18 9.80 15.91
CA PRO A 279 -12.10 8.74 15.55
C PRO A 279 -13.37 8.82 16.38
N ASP A 280 -14.49 8.45 15.78
CA ASP A 280 -15.79 8.50 16.44
C ASP A 280 -15.94 7.35 17.43
N LYS A 281 -16.28 7.69 18.68
CA LYS A 281 -16.17 6.78 19.83
C LYS A 281 -16.97 5.48 19.66
N GLU A 282 -18.15 5.59 19.06
CA GLU A 282 -19.08 4.47 18.85
C GLU A 282 -18.60 3.52 17.76
N GLU A 283 -17.81 4.01 16.81
CA GLU A 283 -17.33 3.28 15.64
C GLU A 283 -15.86 2.84 15.75
N MET A 284 -15.23 3.05 16.92
CA MET A 284 -13.87 2.55 17.23
C MET A 284 -13.79 1.03 17.38
N TYR A 285 -14.93 0.34 17.46
CA TYR A 285 -15.01 -1.09 17.71
C TYR A 285 -15.34 -1.85 16.43
N TYR A 286 -14.60 -2.93 16.17
CA TYR A 286 -14.88 -3.79 15.02
C TYR A 286 -16.27 -4.42 15.16
N ASN A 287 -17.16 -4.07 14.24
CA ASN A 287 -18.43 -4.77 14.07
C ASN A 287 -18.35 -5.65 12.82
N PRO A 288 -18.14 -6.97 12.96
CA PRO A 288 -17.96 -7.87 11.83
C PRO A 288 -19.20 -7.98 10.93
N ARG A 289 -20.37 -7.48 11.37
CA ARG A 289 -21.62 -7.50 10.60
C ARG A 289 -21.79 -6.32 9.63
N VAL A 290 -20.91 -5.32 9.68
CA VAL A 290 -21.05 -4.05 8.94
C VAL A 290 -19.81 -3.76 8.06
N ILE A 291 -18.90 -4.72 7.93
CA ILE A 291 -17.69 -4.51 7.12
C ILE A 291 -18.03 -4.72 5.65
N TYR A 292 -18.01 -3.63 4.89
CA TYR A 292 -18.17 -3.66 3.44
C TYR A 292 -16.80 -3.78 2.76
N PRO A 293 -16.59 -4.78 1.89
CA PRO A 293 -15.39 -4.87 1.09
C PRO A 293 -15.41 -3.76 0.03
N HIS A 294 -14.37 -2.93 -0.01
CA HIS A 294 -14.15 -1.93 -1.06
C HIS A 294 -14.09 -2.58 -2.45
N ASN A 295 -13.46 -3.75 -2.52
CA ASN A 295 -13.51 -4.61 -3.71
C ASN A 295 -14.15 -5.96 -3.35
N PRO A 296 -15.34 -6.29 -3.89
CA PRO A 296 -16.02 -7.57 -3.65
C PRO A 296 -15.18 -8.80 -4.02
N ALA A 297 -14.23 -8.68 -4.95
CA ALA A 297 -13.35 -9.79 -5.34
C ALA A 297 -12.41 -10.25 -4.21
N TRP A 298 -12.20 -9.44 -3.18
CA TRP A 298 -11.32 -9.77 -2.05
C TRP A 298 -11.91 -10.74 -1.05
N VAL A 299 -13.22 -10.96 -1.11
CA VAL A 299 -13.93 -11.84 -0.19
C VAL A 299 -14.49 -13.05 -0.94
N VAL A 300 -14.61 -14.17 -0.23
CA VAL A 300 -15.21 -15.40 -0.75
C VAL A 300 -16.57 -15.71 -0.13
N GLU A 301 -16.87 -15.06 0.98
CA GLU A 301 -18.05 -15.22 1.83
C GLU A 301 -18.53 -13.84 2.31
#